data_AF-A0A1G3ANE7-F1
#
_entry.id   AF-A0A1G3ANE7-F1
#
_cell.length_a   1.000
_cell.length_b   1.000
_cell.length_c   1.000
_cell.angle_alpha   90.00
_cell.angle_beta   90.00
_cell.angle_gamma   90.00
#
_symmetry.space_group_name_H-M   'P 1'
#
loop_
_entity.id
_entity.type
_entity.pdbx_description
1 polymer ?
#
loop_
_entity_poly.entity_id
_entity_poly.type
_entity_poly.pdbx_seq_one_letter_code
_entity_poly.pdbx_strand_id
1 'polypeptide(L)'
;MSKRDPKRFFFVIAVILIAVVSGLLWWMRVSALYACLIGMSVIAFVFYGYDKRQAIRNRPRVPELVLHMLALLGGTPGAFLGQLVFRHKTKKLRFRIVFLVIVVLQAGLGFCYWRYWR
;
A
#
# COMPACT_ATOMS: atom_id res chain seq x y z
N MET A 1 29.39 -9.03 0.90
CA MET A 1 28.16 -8.40 0.35
C MET A 1 26.93 -9.18 0.84
N SER A 2 26.32 -8.75 1.94
CA SER A 2 25.15 -9.42 2.53
C SER A 2 23.99 -9.42 1.52
N LYS A 3 23.49 -10.61 1.17
CA LYS A 3 22.25 -10.80 0.39
C LYS A 3 21.08 -10.26 1.25
N ARG A 4 20.95 -8.94 1.33
CA ARG A 4 19.84 -8.29 2.04
C ARG A 4 18.56 -8.74 1.37
N ASP A 5 17.71 -9.43 2.13
CA ASP A 5 16.39 -9.84 1.66
C ASP A 5 15.67 -8.63 1.05
N PRO A 6 15.39 -8.65 -0.28
CA PRO A 6 14.83 -7.49 -0.95
C PRO A 6 13.53 -7.02 -0.28
N LYS A 7 12.79 -7.96 0.33
CA LYS A 7 11.55 -7.71 1.09
C LYS A 7 11.75 -6.76 2.27
N ARG A 8 12.77 -6.97 3.10
CA ARG A 8 13.04 -6.14 4.28
C ARG A 8 13.45 -4.74 3.87
N PHE A 9 14.26 -4.63 2.81
CA PHE A 9 14.69 -3.34 2.27
C PHE A 9 13.51 -2.49 1.79
N PHE A 10 12.65 -3.04 0.94
CA PHE A 10 11.47 -2.31 0.44
C PHE A 10 10.48 -1.97 1.56
N PHE A 11 10.32 -2.85 2.55
CA PHE A 11 9.46 -2.60 3.70
C PHE A 11 9.97 -1.44 4.57
N VAL A 12 11.26 -1.43 4.91
CA VAL A 12 11.86 -0.34 5.70
C VAL A 12 11.76 1.00 4.96
N ILE A 13 12.00 1.01 3.64
CA ILE A 13 11.81 2.21 2.82
C ILE A 13 10.35 2.68 2.86
N ALA A 14 9.39 1.78 2.71
CA ALA A 14 7.97 2.13 2.77
C ALA A 14 7.63 2.78 4.12
N VAL A 15 8.06 2.19 5.23
CA VAL A 15 7.81 2.72 6.58
C VAL A 15 8.41 4.11 6.76
N ILE A 16 9.67 4.31 6.34
CA ILE A 16 10.33 5.62 6.44
C ILE A 16 9.56 6.67 5.62
N LEU A 17 9.19 6.34 4.39
CA LEU A 17 8.46 7.28 3.53
C LEU A 17 7.07 7.61 4.10
N ILE A 18 6.36 6.63 4.65
CA ILE A 18 5.08 6.87 5.33
C ILE A 18 5.29 7.78 6.53
N ALA A 19 6.28 7.51 7.38
CA ALA A 19 6.56 8.33 8.55
C ALA A 19 6.90 9.79 8.17
N VAL A 20 7.68 9.99 7.10
CA VAL A 20 8.02 11.32 6.58
C VAL A 20 6.78 12.04 6.07
N VAL A 21 5.97 11.39 5.21
CA VAL A 21 4.76 12.01 4.64
C VAL A 21 3.74 12.32 5.73
N SER A 22 3.49 11.38 6.64
CA SER A 22 2.58 11.58 7.77
C SER A 22 3.08 12.67 8.72
N GLY A 23 4.38 12.75 8.97
CA GLY A 23 4.99 13.81 9.78
C GLY A 23 4.84 15.20 9.15
N LEU A 24 5.04 15.31 7.84
CA LEU A 24 4.82 16.55 7.09
C LEU A 24 3.34 16.99 7.12
N LEU A 25 2.41 16.05 6.94
CA LEU A 25 0.97 16.35 7.00
C LEU A 25 0.51 16.74 8.40
N TRP A 26 1.06 16.08 9.43
CA TRP A 26 0.80 16.44 10.82
C TRP A 26 1.33 17.85 11.13
N TRP A 27 2.50 18.20 10.61
CA TRP A 27 3.04 19.57 10.69
C TRP A 27 2.11 20.62 10.05
N MET A 28 1.43 20.26 8.96
CA MET A 28 0.41 21.08 8.30
C MET A 28 -0.94 21.13 9.05
N ARG A 29 -0.98 20.69 10.31
CA ARG A 29 -2.18 20.60 11.17
C ARG A 29 -3.28 19.67 10.63
N VAL A 30 -2.92 18.72 9.78
CA VAL A 30 -3.82 17.61 9.46
C VAL A 30 -3.89 16.69 10.67
N SER A 31 -5.08 16.21 11.01
CA SER A 31 -5.29 15.25 12.09
C SER A 31 -4.46 13.98 11.84
N ALA A 32 -3.80 13.49 12.89
CA ALA A 32 -2.81 12.42 12.79
C ALA A 32 -3.34 11.16 12.07
N LEU A 33 -4.62 10.84 12.27
CA LEU A 33 -5.27 9.70 11.62
C LEU A 33 -5.39 9.88 10.09
N TYR A 34 -5.80 11.07 9.63
CA TYR A 34 -5.88 11.38 8.21
C TYR A 34 -4.51 11.51 7.57
N ALA A 35 -3.53 12.10 8.28
CA ALA A 35 -2.14 12.17 7.84
C ALA A 35 -1.57 10.77 7.55
N CYS A 36 -1.78 9.80 8.47
CA CYS A 36 -1.38 8.41 8.27
C CYS A 36 -2.08 7.74 7.09
N LEU A 37 -3.40 7.89 6.95
CA LEU A 37 -4.15 7.29 5.85
C LEU A 37 -3.71 7.82 4.47
N ILE A 38 -3.49 9.14 4.37
CA ILE A 38 -3.01 9.78 3.15
C ILE A 38 -1.59 9.30 2.85
N GLY A 39 -0.70 9.31 3.85
CA GLY A 39 0.67 8.82 3.69
C GLY A 39 0.72 7.38 3.18
N MET A 40 -0.03 6.48 3.80
CA MET A 40 -0.14 5.08 3.36
C MET A 40 -0.69 4.93 1.94
N SER A 41 -1.70 5.72 1.58
CA SER A 41 -2.29 5.70 0.23
C SER A 41 -1.29 6.20 -0.82
N VAL A 42 -0.62 7.33 -0.58
CA VAL A 42 0.37 7.89 -1.51
C VAL A 42 1.54 6.92 -1.70
N ILE A 43 2.08 6.37 -0.62
CA ILE A 43 3.19 5.42 -0.70
C ILE A 43 2.77 4.12 -1.40
N ALA A 44 1.57 3.59 -1.12
CA ALA A 44 1.05 2.46 -1.86
C ALA A 44 0.99 2.74 -3.37
N PHE A 45 0.44 3.89 -3.78
CA PHE A 45 0.37 4.29 -5.19
C PHE A 45 1.75 4.37 -5.85
N VAL A 46 2.72 5.02 -5.19
CA VAL A 46 4.10 5.16 -5.68
C VAL A 46 4.77 3.79 -5.85
N PHE A 47 4.58 2.87 -4.90
CA PHE A 47 5.15 1.52 -4.99
C PHE A 47 4.58 0.72 -6.17
N TYR A 48 3.29 0.84 -6.46
CA TYR A 48 2.69 0.23 -7.66
C TYR A 48 3.27 0.82 -8.96
N GLY A 49 3.47 2.14 -9.01
CA GLY A 49 4.10 2.79 -10.16
C GLY A 49 5.56 2.41 -10.34
N TYR A 50 6.29 2.31 -9.24
CA TYR A 50 7.68 1.85 -9.22
C TYR A 50 7.79 0.40 -9.70
N ASP A 51 6.92 -0.51 -9.23
CA ASP A 51 6.90 -1.91 -9.68
C ASP A 51 6.71 -2.00 -11.22
N LYS A 52 5.78 -1.22 -11.78
CA LYS A 52 5.61 -1.15 -13.25
C LYS A 52 6.86 -0.65 -13.96
N ARG A 53 7.51 0.41 -13.45
CA ARG A 53 8.76 0.93 -14.03
C ARG A 53 9.89 -0.10 -13.97
N GLN A 54 10.02 -0.83 -12.87
CA GLN A 54 11.02 -1.89 -12.75
C GLN A 54 10.72 -3.07 -13.68
N ALA A 55 9.44 -3.39 -13.89
CA ALA A 55 9.03 -4.42 -14.85
C ALA A 55 9.39 -4.04 -16.30
N ILE A 56 9.29 -2.76 -16.68
CA ILE A 56 9.70 -2.27 -18.00
C ILE A 56 11.23 -2.30 -18.15
N ARG A 57 11.97 -1.97 -17.08
CA ARG A 57 13.44 -1.88 -17.09
C ARG A 57 14.16 -3.22 -16.85
N ASN A 58 13.46 -4.35 -16.79
CA ASN A 58 14.01 -5.67 -16.44
C ASN A 58 14.86 -5.68 -15.16
N ARG A 59 14.44 -4.88 -14.18
CA ARG A 59 15.09 -4.75 -12.87
C ARG A 59 14.34 -5.57 -11.81
N PRO A 60 14.92 -5.76 -10.61
CA PRO A 60 14.26 -6.48 -9.53
C PRO A 60 12.90 -5.86 -9.20
N ARG A 61 11.84 -6.66 -9.31
CA ARG A 61 10.45 -6.26 -9.03
C ARG A 61 10.20 -6.13 -7.53
N VAL A 62 9.20 -5.35 -7.16
CA VAL A 62 8.79 -5.22 -5.75
C VAL A 62 8.09 -6.52 -5.32
N PRO A 63 8.43 -7.07 -4.14
CA PRO A 63 7.76 -8.26 -3.63
C PRO A 63 6.26 -8.02 -3.43
N GLU A 64 5.43 -8.95 -3.90
CA GLU A 64 3.95 -8.88 -3.81
C GLU A 64 3.47 -8.75 -2.35
N LEU A 65 4.20 -9.36 -1.40
CA LEU A 65 3.94 -9.26 0.02
C LEU A 65 3.95 -7.81 0.54
N VAL A 66 4.91 -6.98 0.08
CA VAL A 66 5.03 -5.59 0.53
C VAL A 66 3.83 -4.76 0.03
N LEU A 67 3.41 -4.99 -1.22
CA LEU A 67 2.24 -4.33 -1.81
C LEU A 67 0.94 -4.70 -1.08
N HIS A 68 0.79 -5.96 -0.67
CA HIS A 68 -0.37 -6.40 0.10
C HIS A 68 -0.35 -5.88 1.53
N MET A 69 0.82 -5.83 2.20
CA MET A 69 0.96 -5.24 3.53
C MET A 69 0.59 -3.75 3.54
N LEU A 70 1.05 -2.99 2.54
CA LEU A 70 0.68 -1.58 2.36
C LEU A 70 -0.84 -1.39 2.19
N ALA A 71 -1.49 -2.27 1.41
CA ALA A 71 -2.94 -2.24 1.25
C ALA A 71 -3.65 -2.58 2.57
N LEU A 72 -3.21 -3.64 3.27
CA LEU A 72 -3.80 -4.11 4.53
C LEU A 72 -3.76 -3.03 5.63
N LEU A 73 -2.66 -2.28 5.73
CA LEU A 73 -2.46 -1.28 6.78
C LEU A 73 -3.28 0.01 6.59
N GLY A 74 -3.90 0.22 5.43
CA GLY A 74 -4.73 1.40 5.15
C GLY A 74 -4.40 2.12 3.84
N GLY A 75 -3.45 1.62 3.06
CA GLY A 75 -3.14 2.13 1.72
C GLY A 75 -4.06 1.57 0.62
N THR A 76 -5.18 0.94 0.96
CA THR A 76 -6.16 0.37 0.01
C THR A 76 -6.59 1.33 -1.09
N PRO A 77 -6.91 2.62 -0.83
CA PRO A 77 -7.32 3.55 -1.88
C PRO A 77 -6.19 3.80 -2.89
N GLY A 78 -4.98 4.03 -2.39
CA GLY A 78 -3.79 4.24 -3.22
C GLY A 78 -3.35 2.99 -3.97
N ALA A 79 -3.48 1.82 -3.36
CA ALA A 79 -3.22 0.53 -4.01
C ALA A 79 -4.22 0.26 -5.15
N PHE A 80 -5.51 0.55 -4.92
CA PHE A 80 -6.55 0.42 -5.95
C PHE A 80 -6.31 1.38 -7.12
N LEU A 81 -6.05 2.66 -6.84
CA LEU A 81 -5.67 3.65 -7.85
C LEU A 81 -4.42 3.21 -8.61
N GLY A 82 -3.41 2.67 -7.91
CA GLY A 82 -2.20 2.15 -8.53
C GLY A 82 -2.50 1.00 -9.51
N GLN A 83 -3.37 0.06 -9.12
CA GLN A 83 -3.80 -1.03 -10.01
C GLN A 83 -4.52 -0.50 -11.26
N LEU A 84 -5.40 0.48 -11.10
CA LEU A 84 -6.17 1.08 -12.20
C LEU A 84 -5.27 1.86 -13.17
N VAL A 85 -4.47 2.80 -12.64
CA VAL A 85 -3.63 3.71 -13.44
C VAL A 85 -2.51 2.94 -14.14
N PHE A 86 -1.83 2.06 -13.41
CA PHE A 86 -0.70 1.33 -13.98
C PHE A 86 -1.15 0.12 -14.79
N ARG A 87 -2.43 -0.31 -14.72
CA ARG A 87 -2.97 -1.53 -15.33
C ARG A 87 -2.04 -2.73 -15.11
N HIS A 88 -1.34 -2.74 -13.97
CA HIS A 88 -0.26 -3.66 -13.68
C HIS A 88 -0.80 -4.74 -12.74
N LYS A 89 -0.50 -6.01 -13.06
CA LYS A 89 -0.95 -7.21 -12.30
C LYS A 89 -2.48 -7.42 -12.16
N THR A 90 -3.29 -6.87 -13.06
CA THR A 90 -4.74 -7.17 -13.14
C THR A 90 -5.06 -8.59 -13.61
N LYS A 91 -4.13 -9.25 -14.32
CA LYS A 91 -4.32 -10.63 -14.84
C LYS A 91 -3.85 -11.74 -13.88
N LYS A 92 -3.08 -11.44 -12.84
CA LYS A 92 -2.63 -12.45 -11.88
C LYS A 92 -3.74 -12.74 -10.87
N LEU A 93 -4.44 -13.85 -11.05
CA LEU A 93 -5.58 -14.24 -10.20
C LEU A 93 -5.24 -14.25 -8.71
N ARG A 94 -4.09 -14.82 -8.33
CA ARG A 94 -3.62 -14.88 -6.93
C ARG A 94 -3.50 -13.48 -6.30
N PHE A 95 -2.97 -12.51 -7.03
CA PHE A 95 -2.80 -11.14 -6.55
C PHE A 95 -4.15 -10.44 -6.33
N ARG A 96 -5.10 -10.65 -7.25
CA ARG A 96 -6.46 -10.10 -7.15
C ARG A 96 -7.25 -10.73 -6.00
N ILE A 97 -7.13 -12.03 -5.79
CA ILE A 97 -7.77 -12.72 -4.67
C ILE A 97 -7.28 -12.16 -3.34
N VAL A 98 -5.97 -12.05 -3.14
CA VAL A 98 -5.42 -11.51 -1.88
C VAL A 98 -5.85 -10.06 -1.67
N PHE A 99 -5.84 -9.23 -2.73
CA PHE A 99 -6.33 -7.85 -2.63
C PHE A 99 -7.83 -7.79 -2.31
N LEU A 100 -8.66 -8.62 -2.94
CA LEU A 100 -10.10 -8.68 -2.67
C LEU A 100 -10.39 -9.12 -1.24
N VAL A 101 -9.67 -10.12 -0.73
CA VAL A 101 -9.78 -10.57 0.66
C VAL A 101 -9.49 -9.42 1.62
N ILE A 102 -8.43 -8.63 1.38
CA ILE A 102 -8.09 -7.46 2.19
C ILE A 102 -9.23 -6.43 2.18
N VAL A 103 -9.78 -6.11 1.01
CA VAL A 103 -10.88 -5.15 0.87
C VAL A 103 -12.14 -5.64 1.59
N VAL A 104 -12.51 -6.91 1.43
CA VAL A 104 -13.67 -7.51 2.11
C VAL A 104 -13.49 -7.52 3.62
N LEU A 105 -12.29 -7.84 4.11
CA LEU A 105 -11.96 -7.77 5.54
C LEU A 105 -12.12 -6.36 6.10
N GLN A 106 -11.55 -5.36 5.44
CA GLN A 106 -11.67 -3.96 5.87
C GLN A 106 -13.12 -3.48 5.83
N ALA A 107 -13.86 -3.81 4.77
CA ALA A 107 -15.28 -3.45 4.64
C ALA A 107 -16.14 -4.15 5.71
N GLY A 108 -15.90 -5.43 5.98
CA GLY A 108 -16.59 -6.18 7.01
C GLY A 108 -16.32 -5.64 8.42
N LEU A 109 -15.07 -5.31 8.74
CA LEU A 109 -14.70 -4.68 10.02
C LEU A 109 -15.35 -3.31 10.17
N GLY A 110 -15.31 -2.48 9.12
CA GLY A 110 -15.98 -1.18 9.11
C GLY A 110 -17.49 -1.29 9.29
N PHE A 111 -18.12 -2.28 8.64
CA PHE A 111 -19.54 -2.56 8.77
C PHE A 111 -19.90 -3.04 10.18
N CYS A 112 -19.14 -3.97 10.76
CA CYS A 112 -19.35 -4.44 12.13
C CYS A 112 -19.20 -3.31 13.14
N TYR A 113 -18.18 -2.46 12.98
CA TYR A 113 -17.97 -1.28 13.82
C TYR A 113 -19.14 -0.29 13.71
N TRP A 114 -19.59 0.01 12.48
CA TRP A 114 -20.75 0.86 12.25
C TRP A 114 -22.03 0.28 12.85
N ARG A 115 -22.22 -1.04 12.78
CA ARG A 115 -23.37 -1.73 13.36
C ARG A 115 -23.32 -1.76 14.89
N TYR A 116 -22.13 -1.81 15.48
CA TYR A 116 -21.92 -1.77 16.93
C TYR A 116 -22.14 -0.37 17.51
N TRP A 117 -21.78 0.69 16.79
CA TRP A 117 -21.98 2.08 17.22
C TRP A 117 -23.42 2.59 16.97
N ARG A 118 -24.32 1.77 16.40
CA ARG A 118 -25.69 2.15 16.06
C ARG A 118 -26.71 1.30 16.80
#